data_AF-A0A2V8BMC7-F1
#
_entry.id   AF-A0A2V8BMC7-F1
#
_cell.length_a   1.000
_cell.length_b   1.000
_cell.length_c   1.000
_cell.angle_alpha   90.00
_cell.angle_beta   90.00
_cell.angle_gamma   90.00
#
_symmetry.space_group_name_H-M   'P 1'
#
loop_
_entity.id
_entity.type
_entity.pdbx_description
1 polymer ?
#
loop_
_entity_poly.entity_id
_entity_poly.type
_entity_poly.pdbx_seq_one_letter_code
_entity_poly.pdbx_strand_id
1 'polypeptide(L)'
;VGRHNAVDKIVGRMLMSESLPLSNHLLCVSGRASFEIVQKAVFAGIPLLAAVSAPSSLAIELAGECGVTLVGFVRGDSFNIYAHPQRIEA
;
A
#
# COMPACT_ATOMS: atom_id res chain seq x y z
N VAL A 1 1.23 -1.87 -19.32
CA VAL A 1 1.95 -0.74 -18.70
C VAL A 1 1.60 -0.72 -17.22
N GLY A 2 2.54 -1.08 -16.36
CA GLY A 2 2.25 -1.79 -15.09
C GLY A 2 2.06 -0.93 -13.84
N ARG A 3 1.26 -1.45 -12.90
CA ARG A 3 1.04 -0.95 -11.53
C ARG A 3 2.34 -0.66 -10.77
N HIS A 4 3.37 -1.48 -10.97
CA HIS A 4 4.68 -1.30 -10.35
C HIS A 4 5.31 0.04 -10.74
N ASN A 5 5.30 0.36 -12.04
CA ASN A 5 5.86 1.60 -12.56
C ASN A 5 5.07 2.82 -12.09
N ALA A 6 3.76 2.68 -11.86
CA ALA A 6 2.95 3.77 -11.32
C ALA A 6 3.37 4.10 -9.88
N VAL A 7 3.59 3.08 -9.05
CA VAL A 7 4.10 3.26 -7.68
C VAL A 7 5.51 3.85 -7.71
N ASP A 8 6.40 3.33 -8.57
CA ASP A 8 7.77 3.86 -8.69
C ASP A 8 7.80 5.34 -9.08
N LYS A 9 6.90 5.78 -9.97
CA LYS A 9 6.81 7.19 -10.38
C LYS A 9 6.38 8.08 -9.23
N ILE A 10 5.39 7.67 -8.43
CA ILE A 10 4.92 8.46 -7.29
C ILE A 10 6.00 8.50 -6.20
N VAL A 11 6.56 7.35 -5.82
CA VAL A 11 7.63 7.28 -4.81
C VAL A 11 8.86 8.06 -5.28
N GLY A 12 9.27 7.89 -6.53
CA GLY A 12 10.39 8.63 -7.13
C GLY A 12 10.15 10.14 -7.13
N ARG A 13 8.92 10.60 -7.41
CA ARG A 13 8.57 12.02 -7.31
C ARG A 13 8.70 12.54 -5.88
N MET A 14 8.24 11.79 -4.89
CA MET A 14 8.33 12.17 -3.48
C MET A 14 9.78 12.17 -2.96
N LEU A 15 10.60 11.24 -3.46
CA LEU A 15 12.04 11.23 -3.20
C LEU A 15 12.72 12.49 -3.75
N MET A 16 12.43 12.85 -5.01
CA MET A 16 12.98 14.05 -5.65
C MET A 16 12.53 15.36 -4.98
N SER A 17 11.40 15.35 -4.26
CA SER A 17 10.94 16.48 -3.46
C SER A 17 11.35 16.41 -1.98
N GLU A 18 12.31 15.54 -1.64
CA GLU A 18 12.83 15.37 -0.27
C GLU A 18 11.72 15.13 0.78
N SER A 19 10.65 14.44 0.37
CA SER A 19 9.42 14.29 1.16
C SER A 19 9.30 12.92 1.84
N LEU A 20 10.32 12.07 1.73
CA LEU A 20 10.36 10.79 2.45
C LEU A 20 10.79 11.00 3.92
N PRO A 21 10.27 10.21 4.88
CA PRO A 21 9.29 9.13 4.70
C PRO A 21 7.85 9.64 4.53
N LEU A 22 7.02 8.87 3.84
CA LEU A 22 5.62 9.18 3.59
C LEU A 22 4.69 8.73 4.72
N SER A 23 5.10 8.94 5.97
CA SER A 23 4.43 8.40 7.16
C SER A 23 3.00 8.89 7.38
N ASN A 24 2.63 10.02 6.77
CA ASN A 24 1.28 10.60 6.84
C ASN A 24 0.47 10.42 5.53
N HIS A 25 0.84 9.44 4.70
CA HIS A 25 0.19 9.17 3.43
C HIS A 25 -0.40 7.76 3.38
N LEU A 26 -1.33 7.56 2.45
CA LEU A 26 -1.80 6.25 2.05
C LEU A 26 -1.51 6.02 0.56
N LEU A 27 -1.20 4.78 0.20
CA LEU A 27 -1.01 4.37 -1.20
C LEU A 27 -2.26 3.68 -1.72
N CYS A 28 -2.94 4.32 -2.67
CA CYS A 28 -4.04 3.68 -3.41
C CYS A 28 -3.54 3.10 -4.74
N VAL A 29 -3.87 1.84 -5.00
CA VAL A 29 -3.58 1.17 -6.28
C VAL A 29 -4.84 0.59 -6.92
N SER A 30 -5.01 0.80 -8.22
CA SER A 30 -6.13 0.26 -9.00
C SER A 30 -6.00 -1.23 -9.34
N GLY A 31 -4.81 -1.82 -9.12
CA GLY A 31 -4.52 -3.22 -9.39
C GLY A 31 -4.57 -4.11 -8.14
N ARG A 32 -3.98 -5.29 -8.27
CA ARG A 32 -3.69 -6.19 -7.14
C ARG A 32 -2.52 -5.65 -6.30
N ALA A 33 -2.57 -5.87 -4.99
CA ALA A 33 -1.43 -5.67 -4.11
C ALA A 33 -0.53 -6.93 -4.14
N SER A 34 0.53 -6.89 -4.96
CA SER A 34 1.57 -7.92 -4.92
C SER A 34 2.62 -7.59 -3.86
N PHE A 35 3.47 -8.57 -3.55
CA PHE A 35 4.57 -8.41 -2.61
C PHE A 35 5.43 -7.17 -2.92
N GLU A 36 5.79 -6.95 -4.18
CA GLU A 36 6.64 -5.83 -4.59
C GLU A 36 5.94 -4.47 -4.42
N ILE A 37 4.61 -4.42 -4.46
CA ILE A 37 3.87 -3.18 -4.20
C ILE A 37 3.92 -2.85 -2.71
N VAL A 38 3.71 -3.85 -1.85
CA VAL A 38 3.85 -3.68 -0.39
C VAL A 38 5.29 -3.32 -0.02
N GLN A 39 6.28 -3.99 -0.61
CA GLN A 39 7.70 -3.69 -0.37
C GLN A 39 8.06 -2.23 -0.72
N LYS A 40 7.52 -1.70 -1.83
CA LYS A 40 7.71 -0.29 -2.19
C LYS A 40 7.04 0.66 -1.20
N ALA A 41 5.85 0.32 -0.70
CA ALA A 41 5.17 1.10 0.34
C ALA A 41 6.01 1.12 1.64
N VAL A 42 6.54 -0.03 2.05
CA VAL A 42 7.45 -0.16 3.22
C VAL A 42 8.67 0.73 3.06
N PHE A 43 9.39 0.64 1.93
CA PHE A 43 10.59 1.45 1.69
C PHE A 43 10.30 2.95 1.58
N ALA A 44 9.12 3.33 1.08
CA ALA A 44 8.68 4.72 1.04
C ALA A 44 8.18 5.23 2.41
N GLY A 45 8.07 4.36 3.42
CA GLY A 45 7.56 4.70 4.75
C GLY A 45 6.05 4.94 4.79
N ILE A 46 5.28 4.35 3.86
CA ILE A 46 3.83 4.48 3.77
C ILE A 46 3.16 3.45 4.70
N PRO A 47 2.39 3.89 5.72
CA PRO A 47 1.81 2.97 6.70
C PRO A 47 0.53 2.25 6.23
N LEU A 48 -0.11 2.71 5.15
CA LEU A 48 -1.38 2.16 4.67
C LEU A 48 -1.39 1.99 3.14
N LEU A 49 -1.73 0.79 2.68
CA LEU A 49 -1.91 0.45 1.27
C LEU A 49 -3.33 -0.06 1.03
N ALA A 50 -4.04 0.61 0.12
CA ALA A 50 -5.38 0.28 -0.31
C ALA A 50 -5.38 -0.19 -1.79
N ALA A 51 -5.90 -1.38 -2.04
CA ALA A 51 -5.98 -1.96 -3.38
C ALA A 51 -7.42 -2.24 -3.81
N VAL A 52 -7.77 -1.88 -5.04
CA VAL A 52 -9.09 -2.18 -5.64
C VAL A 52 -9.30 -3.69 -5.86
N SER A 53 -8.21 -4.46 -5.98
CA SER A 53 -8.25 -5.90 -6.20
C SER A 53 -7.57 -6.68 -5.06
N ALA A 54 -7.51 -8.01 -5.20
CA ALA A 54 -7.00 -8.90 -4.16
C ALA A 54 -5.50 -8.72 -3.89
N PRO A 55 -5.05 -8.80 -2.63
CA PRO A 55 -3.65 -9.01 -2.30
C PRO A 55 -3.21 -10.46 -2.55
N SER A 56 -1.91 -10.70 -2.74
CA SER A 56 -1.33 -12.06 -2.66
C SER A 56 -1.02 -12.46 -1.22
N SER A 57 -0.96 -13.76 -0.91
CA SER A 57 -0.58 -14.25 0.43
C SER A 57 0.74 -13.65 0.93
N LEU A 58 1.76 -13.63 0.07
CA LEU A 58 3.06 -13.05 0.40
C LEU A 58 3.00 -11.52 0.65
N ALA A 59 2.03 -10.83 0.04
CA ALA A 59 1.82 -9.41 0.31
C ALA A 59 1.18 -9.18 1.69
N ILE A 60 0.26 -10.07 2.09
CA ILE A 60 -0.36 -10.05 3.42
C ILE A 60 0.68 -10.32 4.50
N GLU A 61 1.52 -11.34 4.29
CA GLU A 61 2.62 -11.70 5.19
C GLU A 61 3.58 -10.52 5.38
N LEU A 62 4.10 -9.96 4.29
CA LEU A 62 5.01 -8.81 4.36
C LEU A 62 4.36 -7.60 5.06
N ALA A 63 3.09 -7.32 4.76
CA ALA A 63 2.36 -6.24 5.41
C ALA A 63 2.23 -6.48 6.93
N GLY A 64 1.96 -7.72 7.32
CA GLY A 64 1.94 -8.18 8.71
C GLY A 64 3.28 -7.95 9.41
N GLU A 65 4.38 -8.39 8.81
CA GLU A 65 5.73 -8.25 9.39
C GLU A 65 6.20 -6.79 9.47
N CYS A 66 5.91 -5.99 8.45
CA CYS A 66 6.42 -4.62 8.34
C CYS A 66 5.49 -3.54 8.93
N GLY A 67 4.39 -3.92 9.59
CA GLY A 67 3.51 -2.95 10.23
C GLY A 67 2.66 -2.12 9.26
N VAL A 68 2.45 -2.58 8.01
CA VAL A 68 1.67 -1.87 6.99
C VAL A 68 0.21 -2.31 7.03
N THR A 69 -0.71 -1.37 7.19
CA THR A 69 -2.13 -1.65 7.04
C THR A 69 -2.44 -1.97 5.58
N LEU A 70 -2.89 -3.20 5.32
CA LEU A 70 -3.19 -3.66 3.97
C LEU A 70 -4.69 -3.85 3.81
N VAL A 71 -5.26 -3.13 2.84
CA VAL A 71 -6.67 -3.19 2.49
C VAL A 71 -6.81 -3.64 1.04
N GLY A 72 -7.74 -4.56 0.79
CA GLY A 72 -8.06 -5.07 -0.55
C GLY A 72 -9.55 -4.99 -0.85
N PHE A 73 -9.89 -5.18 -2.13
CA PHE A 73 -11.28 -5.12 -2.62
C PHE A 73 -12.00 -3.79 -2.32
N VAL A 74 -11.27 -2.67 -2.32
CA VAL A 74 -11.86 -1.34 -2.08
C VAL A 74 -12.85 -0.98 -3.17
N ARG A 75 -14.14 -0.86 -2.82
CA ARG A 75 -15.26 -0.55 -3.73
C ARG A 75 -16.36 0.22 -3.00
N GLY A 76 -16.59 1.47 -3.39
CA GLY A 76 -17.57 2.33 -2.72
C GLY A 76 -17.29 2.37 -1.22
N ASP A 77 -18.30 2.02 -0.43
CA ASP A 77 -18.25 2.01 1.03
C ASP A 77 -17.82 0.64 1.61
N SER A 78 -17.22 -0.24 0.81
CA SER A 78 -16.81 -1.59 1.22
C SER A 78 -15.34 -1.88 0.93
N PHE A 79 -14.70 -2.63 1.83
CA PHE A 79 -13.32 -3.11 1.71
C PHE A 79 -13.05 -4.24 2.71
N ASN A 80 -11.94 -4.97 2.51
CA ASN A 80 -11.46 -5.99 3.44
C ASN A 80 -10.08 -5.59 3.99
N ILE A 81 -9.92 -5.63 5.31
CA ILE A 81 -8.62 -5.42 5.96
C ILE A 81 -7.90 -6.77 6.10
N TYR A 82 -6.65 -6.82 5.66
CA TYR A 82 -5.81 -8.02 5.67
C TYR A 82 -4.67 -7.97 6.69
N ALA A 83 -4.23 -6.78 7.08
CA ALA A 83 -3.19 -6.57 8.09
C ALA A 83 -3.36 -5.23 8.81
N HIS A 84 -2.94 -5.17 10.08
CA HIS A 84 -2.90 -3.96 10.92
C HIS A 84 -4.17 -3.09 10.87
N PRO A 85 -5.33 -3.60 11.32
CA PRO A 85 -6.61 -2.88 11.26
C PRO A 85 -6.68 -1.64 12.14
N GLN A 86 -5.75 -1.44 13.07
CA GLN A 86 -5.80 -0.42 14.10
C GLN A 86 -5.72 1.03 13.57
N ARG A 87 -5.41 1.22 12.28
CA ARG A 87 -5.35 2.55 11.61
C ARG A 87 -6.66 2.96 10.92
N ILE A 88 -7.71 2.15 11.01
CA ILE A 88 -8.99 2.41 10.37
C ILE A 88 -10.07 2.49 11.45
N GLU A 89 -10.77 3.62 11.49
CA GLU A 89 -11.94 3.84 12.35
C GLU A 89 -13.22 3.53 11.59
N ALA A 90 -14.26 3.13 12.33
CA ALA A 90 -15.59 2.80 11.81
C ALA A 90 -16.55 3.98 11.92
#